data_AF-A0A6I9MWC5-F1
#
_entry.id   AF-A0A6I9MWC5-F1
#
_cell.length_a   1.000
_cell.length_b   1.000
_cell.length_c   1.000
_cell.angle_alpha   90.00
_cell.angle_beta   90.00
_cell.angle_gamma   90.00
#
_symmetry.space_group_name_H-M   'P 1'
#
loop_
_entity.id
_entity.type
_entity.pdbx_description
1 polymer ?
#
loop_
_entity_poly.entity_id
_entity_poly.type
_entity_poly.pdbx_seq_one_letter_code
_entity_poly.pdbx_strand_id
1 'polypeptide(L)'
;MNREKTATEANDNMLVRASQGRGRAKVTHAVVVIFLEFFAWGLLTTPMLTVLRETFPQHTFLMNGLVHGVKGFLSFLSAPLIGALSDIWGRKSFLLMTVFFTCAPIPFMRISPWWYFALISVSGIFAVTFSVIFAYVADITEEHERSTAYGLVSATFAASLVTSPAIGAYLSAQYGDSLVVLLATVIAVLDIAFVFFVVPESLPDKMRLTSWGFPISWEQADPFASLRRVGKDSTVLLICVTVFLSYLPEAGQYSSFFLYLKQVIEFSPAAIAAFIAMVGILSIVAQTLFLSVLMRTIGNKNTVLLGLGFQLFQLAWYGFGSEPW
;
A
#
# COMPACT_ATOMS: atom_id res chain seq x y z
N MET A 1 10.55 -35.05 -42.43
CA MET A 1 10.97 -34.86 -41.03
C MET A 1 11.49 -33.45 -40.69
N ASN A 2 12.04 -32.66 -41.64
CA ASN A 2 12.48 -31.28 -41.36
C ASN A 2 11.41 -30.18 -41.55
N ARG A 3 10.31 -30.44 -42.29
CA ARG A 3 9.24 -29.45 -42.52
C ARG A 3 8.22 -29.36 -41.38
N GLU A 4 7.99 -30.43 -40.62
CA GLU A 4 7.10 -30.39 -39.44
C GLU A 4 7.76 -29.65 -38.26
N LYS A 5 9.06 -29.84 -38.01
CA LYS A 5 9.77 -29.12 -36.93
C LYS A 5 9.78 -27.60 -37.15
N THR A 6 9.98 -27.16 -38.39
CA THR A 6 9.95 -25.73 -38.74
C THR A 6 8.54 -25.13 -38.67
N ALA A 7 7.50 -25.92 -38.97
CA ALA A 7 6.12 -25.48 -38.80
C ALA A 7 5.72 -25.38 -37.32
N THR A 8 6.16 -26.31 -36.47
CA THR A 8 5.92 -26.29 -35.02
C THR A 8 6.67 -25.14 -34.35
N GLU A 9 7.94 -24.88 -34.70
CA GLU A 9 8.72 -23.74 -34.19
C GLU A 9 8.16 -22.38 -34.67
N ALA A 10 7.63 -22.31 -35.90
CA ALA A 10 6.98 -21.10 -36.40
C ALA A 10 5.63 -20.84 -35.69
N ASN A 11 4.89 -21.90 -35.34
CA ASN A 11 3.64 -21.78 -34.57
C ASN A 11 3.90 -21.41 -33.11
N ASP A 12 4.96 -21.97 -32.50
CA ASP A 12 5.37 -21.63 -31.13
C ASP A 12 5.89 -20.18 -31.06
N ASN A 13 6.64 -19.73 -32.07
CA ASN A 13 7.05 -18.33 -32.20
C ASN A 13 5.88 -17.38 -32.52
N MET A 14 4.84 -17.84 -33.24
CA MET A 14 3.61 -17.06 -33.44
C MET A 14 2.77 -16.98 -32.17
N LEU A 15 2.68 -18.04 -31.36
CA LEU A 15 2.00 -18.03 -30.07
C LEU A 15 2.75 -17.16 -29.04
N VAL A 16 4.08 -17.20 -29.03
CA VAL A 16 4.93 -16.29 -28.23
C VAL A 16 4.80 -14.83 -28.70
N ARG A 17 4.62 -14.58 -30.00
CA ARG A 17 4.36 -13.24 -30.53
C ARG A 17 2.91 -12.77 -30.33
N ALA A 18 1.95 -13.68 -30.27
CA ALA A 18 0.54 -13.37 -30.02
C ALA A 18 0.29 -13.02 -28.54
N SER A 19 1.04 -13.61 -27.60
CA SER A 19 1.04 -13.20 -26.19
C SER A 19 1.80 -11.89 -25.93
N GLN A 20 2.68 -11.47 -26.85
CA GLN A 20 3.35 -10.16 -26.81
C GLN A 20 2.44 -8.97 -27.15
N GLY A 21 1.17 -9.19 -27.53
CA GLY A 21 0.22 -8.14 -27.89
C GLY A 21 -0.48 -7.45 -26.70
N ARG A 22 -0.37 -7.96 -25.48
CA ARG A 22 -0.85 -7.30 -24.26
C ARG A 22 0.36 -6.67 -23.57
N GLY A 23 0.42 -5.34 -23.51
CA GLY A 23 1.63 -4.59 -23.15
C GLY A 23 2.39 -5.18 -21.96
N ARG A 24 3.72 -5.25 -22.06
CA ARG A 24 4.60 -5.76 -20.98
C ARG A 24 4.22 -5.13 -19.63
N ALA A 25 4.13 -5.95 -18.59
CA ALA A 25 4.01 -5.48 -17.22
C ALA A 25 5.18 -4.55 -16.90
N LYS A 26 4.87 -3.36 -16.39
CA LYS A 26 5.84 -2.32 -16.04
C LYS A 26 5.55 -1.83 -14.63
N VAL A 27 6.62 -1.51 -13.90
CA VAL A 27 6.56 -0.89 -12.57
C VAL A 27 5.70 0.38 -12.57
N THR A 28 5.67 1.11 -13.68
CA THR A 28 4.83 2.30 -13.86
C THR A 28 3.35 2.05 -13.62
N HIS A 29 2.82 0.85 -13.96
CA HIS A 29 1.41 0.55 -13.71
C HIS A 29 1.12 0.41 -12.22
N ALA A 30 1.96 -0.34 -11.50
CA ALA A 30 1.87 -0.50 -10.05
C ALA A 30 1.97 0.83 -9.31
N VAL A 31 2.89 1.68 -9.77
CA VAL A 31 3.11 3.03 -9.23
C VAL A 31 1.87 3.92 -9.42
N VAL A 32 1.25 3.90 -10.61
CA VAL A 32 0.03 4.68 -10.89
C VAL A 32 -1.15 4.19 -10.03
N VAL A 33 -1.31 2.88 -9.86
CA VAL A 33 -2.39 2.31 -9.05
C VAL A 33 -2.27 2.76 -7.59
N ILE A 34 -1.08 2.61 -6.99
CA ILE A 34 -0.82 3.12 -5.62
C ILE A 34 -1.08 4.61 -5.54
N PHE A 35 -0.61 5.38 -6.51
CA PHE A 35 -0.83 6.81 -6.51
C PHE A 35 -2.32 7.14 -6.45
N LEU A 36 -3.13 6.56 -7.35
CA LEU A 36 -4.55 6.88 -7.45
C LEU A 36 -5.34 6.39 -6.22
N GLU A 37 -5.08 5.17 -5.74
CA GLU A 37 -5.74 4.61 -4.56
C GLU A 37 -5.50 5.49 -3.33
N PHE A 38 -4.23 5.80 -3.02
CA PHE A 38 -3.89 6.60 -1.84
C PHE A 38 -4.21 8.08 -2.00
N PHE A 39 -4.18 8.60 -3.22
CA PHE A 39 -4.62 9.95 -3.49
C PHE A 39 -6.14 10.09 -3.24
N ALA A 40 -6.96 9.14 -3.71
CA ALA A 40 -8.40 9.15 -3.43
C ALA A 40 -8.69 9.10 -1.93
N TRP A 41 -8.01 8.21 -1.19
CA TRP A 41 -8.16 8.12 0.27
C TRP A 41 -7.69 9.37 1.01
N GLY A 42 -6.56 9.96 0.61
CA GLY A 42 -6.06 11.16 1.27
C GLY A 42 -6.91 12.40 1.00
N LEU A 43 -7.60 12.50 -0.17
CA LEU A 43 -8.60 13.55 -0.40
C LEU A 43 -9.77 13.45 0.59
N LEU A 44 -10.16 12.22 0.94
CA LEU A 44 -11.29 11.97 1.84
C LEU A 44 -10.99 12.26 3.31
N THR A 45 -9.75 12.57 3.68
CA THR A 45 -9.35 12.85 5.07
C THR A 45 -10.27 13.88 5.73
N THR A 46 -10.51 15.02 5.08
CA THR A 46 -11.37 16.09 5.61
C THR A 46 -12.84 15.68 5.71
N PRO A 47 -13.51 15.25 4.62
CA PRO A 47 -14.94 14.94 4.68
C PRO A 47 -15.23 13.68 5.52
N MET A 48 -14.29 12.73 5.62
CA MET A 48 -14.38 11.61 6.56
C MET A 48 -14.43 12.10 8.00
N LEU A 49 -13.57 13.06 8.39
CA LEU A 49 -13.58 13.63 9.73
C LEU A 49 -14.89 14.38 10.02
N THR A 50 -15.45 15.09 9.03
CA THR A 50 -16.78 15.74 9.14
C THR A 50 -17.87 14.71 9.40
N VAL A 51 -18.00 13.69 8.54
CA VAL A 51 -19.03 12.64 8.66
C VAL A 51 -18.90 11.86 9.97
N LEU A 52 -17.67 11.63 10.42
CA LEU A 52 -17.42 10.96 11.69
C LEU A 52 -17.84 11.82 12.89
N ARG A 53 -17.59 13.13 12.88
CA ARG A 53 -18.06 14.05 13.94
C ARG A 53 -19.57 14.17 13.97
N GLU A 54 -20.21 14.24 12.80
CA GLU A 54 -21.67 14.31 12.69
C GLU A 54 -22.34 13.03 13.18
N THR A 55 -21.76 11.87 12.87
CA THR A 55 -22.32 10.57 13.26
C THR A 55 -22.06 10.24 14.74
N PHE A 56 -20.88 10.59 15.27
CA PHE A 56 -20.47 10.29 16.64
C PHE A 56 -19.95 11.54 17.37
N PRO A 57 -20.84 12.48 17.74
CA PRO A 57 -20.44 13.76 18.34
C PRO A 57 -19.79 13.64 19.73
N GLN A 58 -20.11 12.60 20.51
CA GLN A 58 -19.57 12.41 21.86
C GLN A 58 -18.29 11.55 21.90
N HIS A 59 -18.04 10.72 20.90
CA HIS A 59 -16.96 9.72 20.89
C HIS A 59 -16.24 9.60 19.53
N THR A 60 -16.07 10.72 18.82
CA THR A 60 -15.49 10.77 17.47
C THR A 60 -14.15 10.03 17.36
N PHE A 61 -13.19 10.35 18.24
CA PHE A 61 -11.85 9.76 18.19
C PHE A 61 -11.83 8.28 18.56
N LEU A 62 -12.68 7.86 19.50
CA LEU A 62 -12.77 6.47 19.94
C LEU A 62 -13.37 5.60 18.83
N MET A 63 -14.41 6.07 18.14
CA MET A 63 -14.98 5.36 16.99
C MET A 63 -14.02 5.33 15.80
N ASN A 64 -13.27 6.41 15.55
CA ASN A 64 -12.20 6.36 14.55
C ASN A 64 -11.18 5.25 14.87
N GLY A 65 -10.72 5.22 16.12
CA GLY A 65 -9.75 4.24 16.58
C GLY A 65 -10.27 2.82 16.48
N LEU A 66 -11.53 2.57 16.84
CA LEU A 66 -12.16 1.26 16.71
C LEU A 66 -12.29 0.83 15.24
N VAL A 67 -12.77 1.70 14.35
CA VAL A 67 -12.92 1.38 12.93
C VAL A 67 -11.58 1.06 12.29
N HIS A 68 -10.57 1.91 12.50
CA HIS A 68 -9.22 1.67 11.99
C HIS A 68 -8.55 0.46 12.66
N GLY A 69 -8.83 0.23 13.95
CA GLY A 69 -8.34 -0.93 14.70
C GLY A 69 -8.90 -2.25 14.16
N VAL A 70 -10.21 -2.32 13.92
CA VAL A 70 -10.87 -3.49 13.30
C VAL A 70 -10.35 -3.68 11.88
N LYS A 71 -10.26 -2.61 11.08
CA LYS A 71 -9.69 -2.66 9.74
C LYS A 71 -8.26 -3.22 9.76
N GLY A 72 -7.40 -2.72 10.66
CA GLY A 72 -6.02 -3.16 10.81
C GLY A 72 -5.91 -4.60 11.30
N PHE A 73 -6.74 -5.02 12.26
CA PHE A 73 -6.79 -6.40 12.75
C PHE A 73 -7.21 -7.38 11.64
N LEU A 74 -8.25 -7.03 10.87
CA LEU A 74 -8.66 -7.83 9.71
C LEU A 74 -7.58 -7.85 8.63
N SER A 75 -6.87 -6.74 8.41
CA SER A 75 -5.74 -6.66 7.46
C SER A 75 -4.59 -7.57 7.90
N PHE A 76 -4.30 -7.61 9.20
CA PHE A 76 -3.26 -8.47 9.76
C PHE A 76 -3.59 -9.96 9.60
N LEU A 77 -4.84 -10.35 9.88
CA LEU A 77 -5.29 -11.73 9.75
C LEU A 77 -5.35 -12.18 8.29
N SER A 78 -5.78 -11.28 7.40
CA SER A 78 -5.93 -11.55 5.97
C SER A 78 -4.63 -11.44 5.18
N ALA A 79 -3.62 -10.70 5.67
CA ALA A 79 -2.38 -10.46 4.91
C ALA A 79 -1.68 -11.74 4.44
N PRO A 80 -1.46 -12.76 5.30
CA PRO A 80 -0.88 -14.03 4.87
C PRO A 80 -1.79 -14.81 3.91
N LEU A 81 -3.12 -14.77 4.16
CA LEU A 81 -4.12 -15.50 3.38
C LEU A 81 -4.24 -14.94 1.96
N ILE A 82 -4.40 -13.63 1.84
CA ILE A 82 -4.47 -12.92 0.57
C ILE A 82 -3.15 -12.99 -0.17
N GLY A 83 -2.00 -12.90 0.51
CA GLY A 83 -0.70 -13.10 -0.12
C GLY A 83 -0.61 -14.46 -0.82
N ALA A 84 -0.87 -15.55 -0.08
CA ALA A 84 -0.84 -16.90 -0.63
C ALA A 84 -1.87 -17.13 -1.74
N LEU A 85 -3.10 -16.64 -1.58
CA LEU A 85 -4.13 -16.74 -2.61
C LEU A 85 -3.77 -15.91 -3.86
N SER A 86 -3.12 -14.76 -3.70
CA SER A 86 -2.69 -13.92 -4.82
C SER A 86 -1.63 -14.59 -5.68
N ASP A 87 -0.79 -15.44 -5.09
CA ASP A 87 0.21 -16.23 -5.80
C ASP A 87 -0.43 -17.36 -6.62
N ILE A 88 -1.60 -17.89 -6.21
CA ILE A 88 -2.26 -19.03 -6.86
C ILE A 88 -3.30 -18.58 -7.91
N TRP A 89 -4.10 -17.57 -7.58
CA TRP A 89 -5.25 -17.13 -8.40
C TRP A 89 -4.92 -16.03 -9.40
N GLY A 90 -3.72 -15.44 -9.29
CA GLY A 90 -3.23 -14.38 -10.15
C GLY A 90 -3.19 -13.03 -9.45
N ARG A 91 -2.02 -12.37 -9.48
CA ARG A 91 -1.79 -11.08 -8.82
C ARG A 91 -2.70 -9.96 -9.34
N LYS A 92 -3.07 -9.97 -10.63
CA LYS A 92 -3.97 -8.96 -11.21
C LYS A 92 -5.39 -9.05 -10.63
N SER A 93 -5.96 -10.25 -10.56
CA SER A 93 -7.31 -10.48 -10.05
C SER A 93 -7.42 -10.07 -8.58
N PHE A 94 -6.38 -10.40 -7.79
CA PHE A 94 -6.31 -9.98 -6.39
C PHE A 94 -6.11 -8.47 -6.24
N LEU A 95 -5.23 -7.84 -7.03
CA LEU A 95 -5.06 -6.39 -7.04
C LEU A 95 -6.39 -5.67 -7.33
N LEU A 96 -7.14 -6.14 -8.34
CA LEU A 96 -8.44 -5.55 -8.67
C LEU A 96 -9.44 -5.71 -7.53
N MET A 97 -9.46 -6.89 -6.89
CA MET A 97 -10.34 -7.14 -5.76
C MET A 97 -9.97 -6.25 -4.57
N THR A 98 -8.68 -6.11 -4.23
CA THR A 98 -8.24 -5.25 -3.13
C THR A 98 -8.57 -3.78 -3.38
N VAL A 99 -8.31 -3.27 -4.59
CA VAL A 99 -8.66 -1.89 -4.97
C VAL A 99 -10.17 -1.69 -4.97
N PHE A 100 -10.95 -2.65 -5.50
CA PHE A 100 -12.41 -2.57 -5.52
C PHE A 100 -13.01 -2.50 -4.11
N PHE A 101 -12.63 -3.41 -3.20
CA PHE A 101 -13.13 -3.41 -1.82
C PHE A 101 -12.66 -2.21 -1.02
N THR A 102 -11.50 -1.65 -1.36
CA THR A 102 -10.95 -0.44 -0.74
C THR A 102 -11.62 0.82 -1.28
N CYS A 103 -12.05 0.84 -2.53
CA CYS A 103 -12.75 1.98 -3.15
C CYS A 103 -14.27 1.95 -2.94
N ALA A 104 -14.86 0.77 -2.74
CA ALA A 104 -16.29 0.58 -2.57
C ALA A 104 -16.93 1.42 -1.44
N PRO A 105 -16.29 1.65 -0.27
CA PRO A 105 -16.89 2.44 0.81
C PRO A 105 -17.09 3.92 0.45
N ILE A 106 -16.23 4.49 -0.40
CA ILE A 106 -16.15 5.93 -0.71
C ILE A 106 -17.52 6.54 -1.08
N PRO A 107 -18.27 6.01 -2.08
CA PRO A 107 -19.58 6.56 -2.44
C PRO A 107 -20.64 6.40 -1.33
N PHE A 108 -20.54 5.38 -0.49
CA PHE A 108 -21.50 5.16 0.61
C PHE A 108 -21.36 6.19 1.72
N MET A 109 -20.25 6.91 1.80
CA MET A 109 -20.07 8.01 2.75
C MET A 109 -21.16 9.07 2.63
N ARG A 110 -21.74 9.26 1.43
CA ARG A 110 -22.83 10.21 1.20
C ARG A 110 -24.22 9.63 1.42
N ILE A 111 -24.39 8.33 1.18
CA ILE A 111 -25.69 7.64 1.21
C ILE A 111 -26.07 7.30 2.65
N SER A 112 -25.17 6.66 3.39
CA SER A 112 -25.40 6.27 4.77
C SER A 112 -24.07 6.09 5.51
N PRO A 113 -23.80 6.91 6.54
CA PRO A 113 -22.59 6.80 7.36
C PRO A 113 -22.43 5.40 7.99
N TRP A 114 -23.53 4.75 8.38
CA TRP A 114 -23.51 3.40 8.95
C TRP A 114 -22.98 2.35 7.96
N TRP A 115 -23.42 2.42 6.69
CA TRP A 115 -22.91 1.54 5.64
C TRP A 115 -21.45 1.85 5.30
N TYR A 116 -21.06 3.13 5.33
CA TYR A 116 -19.66 3.52 5.18
C TYR A 116 -18.78 2.87 6.26
N PHE A 117 -19.16 2.98 7.54
CA PHE A 117 -18.41 2.38 8.65
C PHE A 117 -18.38 0.85 8.64
N ALA A 118 -19.47 0.21 8.19
CA ALA A 118 -19.49 -1.24 8.01
C ALA A 118 -18.55 -1.67 6.87
N LEU A 119 -18.66 -1.02 5.71
CA LEU A 119 -17.87 -1.34 4.52
C LEU A 119 -16.39 -1.04 4.71
N ILE A 120 -16.02 0.07 5.37
CA ILE A 120 -14.61 0.36 5.65
C ILE A 120 -14.01 -0.65 6.65
N SER A 121 -14.79 -1.12 7.62
CA SER A 121 -14.34 -2.16 8.56
C SER A 121 -14.10 -3.48 7.81
N VAL A 122 -15.06 -3.91 6.98
CA VAL A 122 -14.96 -5.14 6.17
C VAL A 122 -13.87 -5.02 5.09
N SER A 123 -13.63 -3.83 4.54
CA SER A 123 -12.55 -3.58 3.57
C SER A 123 -11.17 -3.93 4.14
N GLY A 124 -11.02 -3.97 5.46
CA GLY A 124 -9.81 -4.44 6.14
C GLY A 124 -9.39 -5.85 5.73
N ILE A 125 -10.34 -6.72 5.37
CA ILE A 125 -10.01 -8.07 4.86
C ILE A 125 -9.20 -7.98 3.57
N PHE A 126 -9.42 -6.96 2.74
CA PHE A 126 -8.76 -6.81 1.45
C PHE A 126 -7.75 -5.66 1.42
N ALA A 127 -7.49 -5.00 2.55
CA ALA A 127 -6.57 -3.87 2.67
C ALA A 127 -5.09 -4.33 2.73
N VAL A 128 -4.73 -5.24 1.84
CA VAL A 128 -3.40 -5.84 1.68
C VAL A 128 -2.75 -5.37 0.37
N THR A 129 -3.30 -4.31 -0.25
CA THR A 129 -2.91 -3.81 -1.57
C THR A 129 -1.40 -3.57 -1.69
N PHE A 130 -0.77 -2.98 -0.66
CA PHE A 130 0.68 -2.78 -0.63
C PHE A 130 1.47 -4.07 -0.83
N SER A 131 1.12 -5.14 -0.12
CA SER A 131 1.84 -6.41 -0.20
C SER A 131 1.67 -7.05 -1.59
N VAL A 132 0.46 -7.00 -2.16
CA VAL A 132 0.18 -7.51 -3.51
C VAL A 132 0.96 -6.72 -4.56
N ILE A 133 1.08 -5.40 -4.41
CA ILE A 133 1.81 -4.55 -5.34
C ILE A 133 3.32 -4.75 -5.24
N PHE A 134 3.87 -4.85 -4.04
CA PHE A 134 5.29 -5.18 -3.88
C PHE A 134 5.60 -6.53 -4.51
N ALA A 135 4.73 -7.52 -4.34
CA ALA A 135 4.92 -8.82 -4.97
C ALA A 135 4.74 -8.77 -6.50
N TYR A 136 3.81 -7.96 -7.02
CA TYR A 136 3.68 -7.70 -8.47
C TYR A 136 4.94 -7.04 -9.04
N VAL A 137 5.52 -6.06 -8.33
CA VAL A 137 6.77 -5.40 -8.70
C VAL A 137 7.94 -6.38 -8.62
N ALA A 138 7.97 -7.28 -7.65
CA ALA A 138 8.99 -8.32 -7.50
C ALA A 138 9.02 -9.29 -8.69
N ASP A 139 7.85 -9.65 -9.21
CA ASP A 139 7.68 -10.59 -10.33
C ASP A 139 8.17 -10.00 -11.66
N ILE A 140 8.01 -8.69 -11.86
CA ILE A 140 8.29 -8.03 -13.15
C ILE A 140 9.69 -7.41 -13.22
N THR A 141 10.37 -7.28 -12.07
CA THR A 141 11.65 -6.56 -11.94
C THR A 141 12.77 -7.54 -11.60
N GLU A 142 13.92 -7.38 -12.26
CA GLU A 142 15.13 -8.14 -11.96
C GLU A 142 15.68 -7.83 -10.56
N GLU A 143 16.40 -8.78 -9.95
CA GLU A 143 16.78 -8.72 -8.53
C GLU A 143 17.60 -7.48 -8.16
N HIS A 144 18.45 -7.00 -9.07
CA HIS A 144 19.28 -5.80 -8.86
C HIS A 144 18.46 -4.49 -8.91
N GLU A 145 17.34 -4.50 -9.62
CA GLU A 145 16.47 -3.33 -9.81
C GLU A 145 15.27 -3.28 -8.85
N ARG A 146 14.90 -4.42 -8.23
CA ARG A 146 13.79 -4.51 -7.25
C ARG A 146 13.87 -3.44 -6.17
N SER A 147 15.07 -3.23 -5.64
CA SER A 147 15.36 -2.19 -4.64
C SER A 147 14.97 -0.78 -5.12
N THR A 148 15.29 -0.43 -6.37
CA THR A 148 14.93 0.89 -6.93
C THR A 148 13.44 0.96 -7.24
N ALA A 149 12.83 -0.14 -7.72
CA ALA A 149 11.41 -0.21 -8.01
C ALA A 149 10.54 -0.07 -6.75
N TYR A 150 10.94 -0.70 -5.64
CA TYR A 150 10.28 -0.52 -4.34
C TYR A 150 10.42 0.89 -3.82
N GLY A 151 11.60 1.51 -3.98
CA GLY A 151 11.78 2.93 -3.65
C GLY A 151 10.85 3.85 -4.43
N LEU A 152 10.66 3.61 -5.73
CA LEU A 152 9.75 4.39 -6.57
C LEU A 152 8.28 4.22 -6.15
N VAL A 153 7.87 3.00 -5.80
CA VAL A 153 6.53 2.71 -5.27
C VAL A 153 6.29 3.49 -3.98
N SER A 154 7.20 3.38 -3.02
CA SER A 154 7.10 4.10 -1.74
C SER A 154 7.11 5.61 -1.94
N ALA A 155 8.00 6.14 -2.78
CA ALA A 155 8.09 7.57 -3.06
C ALA A 155 6.78 8.13 -3.64
N THR A 156 6.13 7.36 -4.50
CA THR A 156 4.85 7.75 -5.11
C THR A 156 3.72 7.72 -4.09
N PHE A 157 3.72 6.72 -3.19
CA PHE A 157 2.84 6.71 -2.04
C PHE A 157 3.06 7.95 -1.16
N ALA A 158 4.30 8.27 -0.78
CA ALA A 158 4.60 9.47 -0.01
C ALA A 158 4.15 10.75 -0.72
N ALA A 159 4.35 10.85 -2.04
CA ALA A 159 3.89 11.97 -2.84
C ALA A 159 2.36 12.10 -2.83
N SER A 160 1.63 10.99 -2.96
CA SER A 160 0.17 10.98 -2.87
C SER A 160 -0.31 11.43 -1.50
N LEU A 161 0.34 10.99 -0.41
CA LEU A 161 -0.04 11.28 0.97
C LEU A 161 0.16 12.75 1.36
N VAL A 162 1.12 13.43 0.75
CA VAL A 162 1.38 14.87 1.00
C VAL A 162 0.47 15.74 0.15
N THR A 163 0.28 15.38 -1.12
CA THR A 163 -0.48 16.19 -2.07
C THR A 163 -2.00 16.07 -1.86
N SER A 164 -2.50 14.88 -1.53
CA SER A 164 -3.94 14.62 -1.46
C SER A 164 -4.69 15.34 -0.34
N PRO A 165 -4.22 15.41 0.93
CA PRO A 165 -4.98 16.09 1.98
C PRO A 165 -4.94 17.60 1.81
N ALA A 166 -3.84 18.15 1.26
CA ALA A 166 -3.74 19.57 0.94
C ALA A 166 -4.77 19.97 -0.12
N ILE A 167 -4.88 19.19 -1.20
CA ILE A 167 -5.88 19.40 -2.26
C ILE A 167 -7.29 19.16 -1.73
N GLY A 168 -7.50 18.09 -0.95
CA GLY A 168 -8.79 17.75 -0.34
C GLY A 168 -9.29 18.82 0.63
N ALA A 169 -8.43 19.37 1.48
CA ALA A 169 -8.76 20.45 2.39
C ALA A 169 -9.09 21.75 1.65
N TYR A 170 -8.31 22.10 0.61
CA TYR A 170 -8.58 23.28 -0.21
C TYR A 170 -9.92 23.18 -0.96
N LEU A 171 -10.22 22.02 -1.56
CA LEU A 171 -11.51 21.79 -2.23
C LEU A 171 -12.67 21.78 -1.24
N SER A 172 -12.51 21.15 -0.08
CA SER A 172 -13.53 21.13 0.98
C SER A 172 -13.88 22.56 1.42
N ALA A 173 -12.88 23.42 1.62
CA ALA A 173 -13.09 24.80 2.06
C ALA A 173 -13.84 25.68 1.03
N GLN A 174 -13.54 25.51 -0.26
CA GLN A 174 -14.09 26.38 -1.32
C GLN A 174 -15.40 25.85 -1.93
N TYR A 175 -15.54 24.53 -2.01
CA TYR A 175 -16.57 23.86 -2.81
C TYR A 175 -17.42 22.88 -1.98
N GLY A 176 -17.07 22.66 -0.71
CA GLY A 176 -17.78 21.79 0.20
C GLY A 176 -17.42 20.31 0.08
N ASP A 177 -17.73 19.55 1.13
CA ASP A 177 -17.35 18.15 1.28
C ASP A 177 -17.95 17.23 0.20
N SER A 178 -19.12 17.57 -0.36
CA SER A 178 -19.74 16.77 -1.44
C SER A 178 -18.90 16.70 -2.70
N LEU A 179 -18.23 17.80 -3.09
CA LEU A 179 -17.41 17.80 -4.31
C LEU A 179 -16.11 17.02 -4.12
N VAL A 180 -15.54 17.03 -2.91
CA VAL A 180 -14.37 16.20 -2.55
C VAL A 180 -14.71 14.72 -2.65
N VAL A 181 -15.86 14.30 -2.11
CA VAL A 181 -16.31 12.90 -2.15
C VAL A 181 -16.58 12.45 -3.58
N LEU A 182 -17.22 13.30 -4.40
CA LEU A 182 -17.45 13.01 -5.81
C LEU A 182 -16.13 12.82 -6.57
N LEU A 183 -15.17 13.75 -6.38
CA LEU A 183 -13.86 13.67 -7.02
C LEU A 183 -13.11 12.41 -6.60
N ALA A 184 -13.08 12.09 -5.30
CA ALA A 184 -12.45 10.87 -4.79
C ALA A 184 -13.11 9.60 -5.38
N THR A 185 -14.45 9.59 -5.53
CA THR A 185 -15.18 8.48 -6.16
C THR A 185 -14.79 8.33 -7.63
N VAL A 186 -14.68 9.43 -8.38
CA VAL A 186 -14.26 9.40 -9.79
C VAL A 186 -12.83 8.84 -9.91
N ILE A 187 -11.90 9.30 -9.06
CA ILE A 187 -10.51 8.81 -9.06
C ILE A 187 -10.47 7.32 -8.72
N ALA A 188 -11.23 6.87 -7.74
CA ALA A 188 -11.35 5.47 -7.35
C ALA A 188 -11.91 4.59 -8.48
N VAL A 189 -12.93 5.04 -9.19
CA VAL A 189 -13.49 4.33 -10.37
C VAL A 189 -12.47 4.31 -11.51
N LEU A 190 -11.76 5.41 -11.75
CA LEU A 190 -10.67 5.47 -12.73
C LEU A 190 -9.54 4.51 -12.38
N ASP A 191 -9.21 4.36 -11.10
CA ASP A 191 -8.19 3.41 -10.65
C ASP A 191 -8.62 1.96 -10.90
N ILE A 192 -9.85 1.60 -10.53
CA ILE A 192 -10.43 0.28 -10.84
C ILE A 192 -10.42 0.02 -12.35
N ALA A 193 -10.82 1.01 -13.15
CA ALA A 193 -10.80 0.91 -14.61
C ALA A 193 -9.37 0.76 -15.15
N PHE A 194 -8.42 1.50 -14.58
CA PHE A 194 -7.00 1.41 -14.96
C PHE A 194 -6.42 0.03 -14.65
N VAL A 195 -6.72 -0.53 -13.47
CA VAL A 195 -6.34 -1.91 -13.11
C VAL A 195 -6.97 -2.92 -14.07
N PHE A 196 -8.25 -2.75 -14.40
CA PHE A 196 -8.96 -3.67 -15.27
C PHE A 196 -8.42 -3.66 -16.71
N PHE A 197 -8.29 -2.48 -17.31
CA PHE A 197 -7.92 -2.32 -18.72
C PHE A 197 -6.40 -2.32 -18.98
N VAL A 198 -5.62 -1.70 -18.10
CA VAL A 198 -4.21 -1.35 -18.40
C VAL A 198 -3.24 -2.30 -17.73
N VAL A 199 -3.49 -2.76 -16.49
CA VAL A 199 -2.56 -3.66 -15.79
C VAL A 199 -2.57 -5.04 -16.48
N PRO A 200 -1.45 -5.48 -17.09
CA PRO A 200 -1.33 -6.83 -17.62
C PRO A 200 -1.06 -7.82 -16.49
N GLU A 201 -1.39 -9.09 -16.70
CA GLU A 201 -1.05 -10.17 -15.76
C GLU A 201 0.47 -10.25 -15.58
N SER A 202 0.98 -10.28 -14.34
CA SER A 202 2.40 -10.53 -14.07
C SER A 202 2.76 -12.02 -14.08
N LEU A 203 1.79 -12.91 -13.80
CA LEU A 203 2.07 -14.34 -13.76
C LEU A 203 2.13 -14.94 -15.17
N PRO A 204 3.13 -15.80 -15.46
CA PRO A 204 3.19 -16.53 -16.72
C PRO A 204 2.01 -17.49 -16.87
N ASP A 205 1.39 -17.52 -18.05
CA ASP A 205 0.20 -18.33 -18.36
C ASP A 205 0.36 -19.84 -18.09
N LYS A 206 1.60 -20.33 -17.96
CA LYS A 206 1.91 -21.73 -17.62
C LYS A 206 1.50 -22.14 -16.20
N MET A 207 1.38 -21.23 -15.23
CA MET A 207 0.85 -21.55 -13.89
C MET A 207 -0.68 -21.56 -13.83
N ARG A 208 -1.37 -20.90 -14.77
CA ARG A 208 -2.84 -20.82 -14.80
C ARG A 208 -3.51 -22.14 -15.17
N LEU A 209 -2.90 -22.91 -16.08
CA LEU A 209 -3.45 -24.18 -16.56
C LEU A 209 -3.44 -25.28 -15.47
N THR A 210 -2.58 -25.17 -14.46
CA THR A 210 -2.57 -26.10 -13.32
C THR A 210 -3.66 -25.78 -12.29
N SER A 211 -4.15 -24.54 -12.23
CA SER A 211 -5.11 -24.07 -11.20
C SER A 211 -6.59 -24.24 -11.58
N TRP A 212 -6.93 -24.43 -12.87
CA TRP A 212 -8.33 -24.56 -13.32
C TRP A 212 -8.85 -26.01 -13.36
N GLY A 213 -8.05 -26.99 -12.93
CA GLY A 213 -8.41 -28.42 -13.02
C GLY A 213 -7.90 -29.32 -11.90
N PHE A 214 -7.07 -28.84 -10.97
CA PHE A 214 -6.72 -29.58 -9.75
C PHE A 214 -7.59 -29.09 -8.58
N PRO A 215 -8.14 -29.99 -7.75
CA PRO A 215 -8.81 -29.59 -6.52
C PRO A 215 -7.82 -28.78 -5.70
N ILE A 216 -8.21 -27.57 -5.29
CA ILE A 216 -7.43 -26.68 -4.42
C ILE A 216 -7.05 -27.50 -3.18
N SER A 217 -5.81 -28.00 -3.14
CA SER A 217 -5.33 -28.67 -1.93
C SER A 217 -5.20 -27.58 -0.88
N TRP A 218 -6.03 -27.65 0.15
CA TRP A 218 -6.00 -26.75 1.30
C TRP A 218 -4.61 -26.68 1.98
N GLU A 219 -3.69 -27.60 1.67
CA GLU A 219 -2.28 -27.53 2.10
C GLU A 219 -1.44 -26.47 1.36
N GLN A 220 -1.79 -26.09 0.13
CA GLN A 220 -1.10 -25.02 -0.62
C GLN A 220 -1.68 -23.63 -0.32
N ALA A 221 -2.95 -23.57 0.07
CA ALA A 221 -3.64 -22.34 0.45
C ALA A 221 -3.55 -22.03 1.95
N ASP A 222 -2.78 -22.79 2.74
CA ASP A 222 -2.64 -22.57 4.17
C ASP A 222 -1.68 -21.40 4.49
N PRO A 223 -2.19 -20.21 4.86
CA PRO A 223 -1.35 -19.08 5.26
C PRO A 223 -0.45 -19.38 6.46
N PHE A 224 -0.87 -20.29 7.35
CA PHE A 224 -0.11 -20.66 8.53
C PHE A 224 1.04 -21.61 8.20
N ALA A 225 0.98 -22.33 7.08
CA ALA A 225 2.10 -23.15 6.60
C ALA A 225 3.30 -22.26 6.20
N SER A 226 3.05 -21.12 5.55
CA SER A 226 4.09 -20.13 5.24
C SER A 226 4.67 -19.51 6.52
N LEU A 227 3.82 -19.17 7.49
CA LEU A 227 4.28 -18.65 8.78
C LEU A 227 5.11 -19.70 9.57
N ARG A 228 4.73 -20.98 9.48
CA ARG A 228 5.47 -22.09 10.10
C ARG A 228 6.81 -22.36 9.40
N ARG A 229 6.93 -22.10 8.10
CA ARG A 229 8.21 -22.16 7.37
C ARG A 229 9.13 -21.01 7.75
N VAL A 230 8.58 -19.80 7.93
CA VAL A 230 9.33 -18.64 8.45
C VAL A 230 9.93 -18.94 9.82
N GLY A 231 9.17 -19.62 10.70
CA GLY A 231 9.67 -20.05 12.01
C GLY A 231 10.78 -21.12 11.98
N LYS A 232 11.00 -21.80 10.85
CA LYS A 232 12.06 -22.81 10.70
C LYS A 232 13.38 -22.24 10.21
N ASP A 233 13.35 -21.14 9.46
CA ASP A 233 14.56 -20.46 9.00
C ASP A 233 14.93 -19.33 9.97
N SER A 234 16.01 -19.55 10.72
CA SER A 234 16.51 -18.60 11.72
C SER A 234 16.83 -17.22 11.11
N THR A 235 17.26 -17.17 9.85
CA THR A 235 17.60 -15.92 9.17
C THR A 235 16.34 -15.10 8.85
N VAL A 236 15.31 -15.76 8.33
CA VAL A 236 14.03 -15.10 8.00
C VAL A 236 13.31 -14.68 9.27
N LEU A 237 13.32 -15.53 10.30
CA LEU A 237 12.77 -15.18 11.60
C LEU A 237 13.44 -13.93 12.19
N LEU A 238 14.77 -13.84 12.11
CA LEU A 238 15.51 -12.67 12.58
C LEU A 238 15.10 -11.39 11.83
N ILE A 239 14.89 -11.47 10.51
CA ILE A 239 14.40 -10.34 9.70
C ILE A 239 12.97 -9.95 10.13
N CYS A 240 12.07 -10.92 10.30
CA CYS A 240 10.70 -10.65 10.74
C CYS A 240 10.66 -10.00 12.13
N VAL A 241 11.44 -10.51 13.08
CA VAL A 241 11.56 -9.91 14.42
C VAL A 241 12.14 -8.51 14.35
N THR A 242 13.16 -8.28 13.52
CA THR A 242 13.75 -6.95 13.31
C THR A 242 12.72 -5.97 12.76
N VAL A 243 11.96 -6.36 11.73
CA VAL A 243 10.90 -5.53 11.16
C VAL A 243 9.81 -5.25 12.19
N PHE A 244 9.36 -6.27 12.93
CA PHE A 244 8.36 -6.11 13.97
C PHE A 244 8.80 -5.14 15.08
N LEU A 245 10.03 -5.30 15.59
CA LEU A 245 10.60 -4.41 16.61
C LEU A 245 10.86 -3.00 16.07
N SER A 246 11.07 -2.81 14.76
CA SER A 246 11.19 -1.49 14.14
C SER A 246 9.83 -0.80 13.97
N TYR A 247 8.79 -1.54 13.56
CA TYR A 247 7.46 -0.96 13.31
C TYR A 247 6.69 -0.63 14.59
N LEU A 248 6.95 -1.36 15.69
CA LEU A 248 6.22 -1.18 16.95
C LEU A 248 6.42 0.23 17.56
N PRO A 249 7.66 0.73 17.73
CA PRO A 249 7.90 2.12 18.15
C PRO A 249 7.38 3.14 17.16
N GLU A 250 7.49 2.86 15.85
CA GLU A 250 7.02 3.76 14.80
C GLU A 250 5.50 3.96 14.85
N ALA A 251 4.73 2.89 15.05
CA ALA A 251 3.28 2.95 15.22
C ALA A 251 2.88 3.75 16.47
N GLY A 252 3.62 3.59 17.57
CA GLY A 252 3.46 4.39 18.78
C GLY A 252 3.75 5.87 18.54
N GLN A 253 4.80 6.17 17.77
CA GLN A 253 5.14 7.53 17.34
C GLN A 253 3.99 8.13 16.54
N TYR A 254 3.52 7.52 15.44
CA TYR A 254 2.42 8.08 14.63
C TYR A 254 1.16 8.39 15.44
N SER A 255 0.83 7.55 16.42
CA SER A 255 -0.36 7.72 17.25
C SER A 255 -0.24 8.91 18.22
N SER A 256 0.96 9.15 18.76
CA SER A 256 1.21 10.16 19.80
C SER A 256 1.81 11.46 19.25
N PHE A 257 2.32 11.45 18.02
CA PHE A 257 3.11 12.52 17.41
C PHE A 257 2.38 13.87 17.40
N PHE A 258 1.11 13.89 16.98
CA PHE A 258 0.31 15.11 16.96
C PHE A 258 0.04 15.67 18.36
N LEU A 259 -0.17 14.79 19.34
CA LEU A 259 -0.40 15.20 20.73
C LEU A 259 0.88 15.75 21.35
N TYR A 260 2.02 15.10 21.11
CA TYR A 260 3.32 15.53 21.59
C TYR A 260 3.69 16.93 21.05
N LEU A 261 3.56 17.16 19.74
CA LEU A 261 3.85 18.49 19.16
C LEU A 261 2.95 19.59 19.72
N LYS A 262 1.69 19.25 20.03
CA LYS A 262 0.71 20.21 20.56
C LYS A 262 0.86 20.46 22.06
N GLN A 263 1.13 19.43 22.86
CA GLN A 263 1.10 19.49 24.32
C GLN A 263 2.47 19.73 24.96
N VAL A 264 3.56 19.23 24.35
CA VAL A 264 4.92 19.33 24.91
C VAL A 264 5.69 20.47 24.25
N ILE A 265 5.67 20.53 22.92
CA ILE A 265 6.38 21.57 22.17
C ILE A 265 5.54 22.86 22.03
N GLU A 266 4.27 22.83 22.44
CA GLU A 266 3.32 23.96 22.38
C GLU A 266 3.23 24.60 20.98
N PHE A 267 3.44 23.81 19.92
CA PHE A 267 3.39 24.34 18.56
C PHE A 267 1.98 24.83 18.20
N SER A 268 1.93 25.95 17.48
CA SER A 268 0.69 26.41 16.86
C SER A 268 0.19 25.39 15.82
N PRO A 269 -1.13 25.29 15.59
CA PRO A 269 -1.67 24.40 14.56
C PRO A 269 -1.08 24.64 13.16
N ALA A 270 -0.72 25.90 12.86
CA ALA A 270 -0.05 26.27 11.62
C ALA A 270 1.38 25.73 11.53
N ALA A 271 2.14 25.75 12.65
CA ALA A 271 3.48 25.18 12.71
C ALA A 271 3.48 23.66 12.58
N ILE A 272 2.50 22.97 13.17
CA ILE A 272 2.32 21.51 13.02
C ILE A 272 2.06 21.15 11.55
N ALA A 273 1.18 21.88 10.88
CA ALA A 273 0.90 21.68 9.47
C ALA A 273 2.14 21.93 8.59
N ALA A 274 2.91 22.99 8.87
CA ALA A 274 4.16 23.29 8.16
C ALA A 274 5.22 22.20 8.38
N PHE A 275 5.36 21.68 9.60
CA PHE A 275 6.27 20.58 9.91
C PHE A 275 5.91 19.31 9.14
N ILE A 276 4.63 18.93 9.11
CA ILE A 276 4.16 17.75 8.37
C ILE A 276 4.40 17.92 6.87
N ALA A 277 4.15 19.12 6.32
CA ALA A 277 4.45 19.40 4.93
C ALA A 277 5.95 19.27 4.63
N MET A 278 6.82 19.80 5.51
CA MET A 278 8.27 19.69 5.38
C MET A 278 8.74 18.23 5.44
N VAL A 279 8.28 17.46 6.44
CA VAL A 279 8.60 16.03 6.58
C VAL A 279 8.11 15.24 5.38
N GLY A 280 6.91 15.57 4.87
CA GLY A 280 6.36 14.98 3.67
C GLY A 280 7.26 15.17 2.44
N ILE A 281 7.67 16.41 2.17
CA ILE A 281 8.58 16.73 1.05
C ILE A 281 9.92 16.03 1.24
N LEU A 282 10.49 16.07 2.45
CA LEU A 282 11.76 15.42 2.75
C LEU A 282 11.67 13.90 2.60
N SER A 283 10.54 13.29 2.97
CA SER A 283 10.28 11.87 2.80
C SER A 283 10.26 11.47 1.32
N ILE A 284 9.63 12.28 0.45
CA ILE A 284 9.64 12.03 -1.00
C ILE A 284 11.09 12.06 -1.55
N VAL A 285 11.87 13.07 -1.14
CA VAL A 285 13.27 13.20 -1.55
C VAL A 285 14.11 12.02 -1.02
N ALA A 286 13.90 11.63 0.24
CA ALA A 286 14.62 10.54 0.87
C ALA A 286 14.31 9.17 0.22
N GLN A 287 13.03 8.90 -0.07
CA GLN A 287 12.61 7.63 -0.67
C GLN A 287 12.99 7.53 -2.17
N THR A 288 13.03 8.65 -2.88
CA THR A 288 13.38 8.66 -4.32
C THR A 288 14.88 8.65 -4.56
N LEU A 289 15.61 9.58 -3.91
CA LEU A 289 17.04 9.81 -4.17
C LEU A 289 17.92 9.05 -3.18
N PHE A 290 17.74 9.30 -1.88
CA PHE A 290 18.63 8.71 -0.87
C PHE A 290 18.54 7.19 -0.84
N LEU A 291 17.34 6.62 -0.84
CA LEU A 291 17.17 5.17 -0.81
C LEU A 291 17.79 4.48 -2.04
N SER A 292 17.58 5.04 -3.24
CA SER A 292 18.14 4.48 -4.47
C SER A 292 19.68 4.56 -4.49
N VAL A 293 20.24 5.70 -4.07
CA VAL A 293 21.70 5.88 -3.96
C VAL A 293 22.30 4.97 -2.89
N LEU A 294 21.71 4.92 -1.70
CA LEU A 294 22.24 4.15 -0.57
C LEU A 294 22.25 2.64 -0.89
N MET A 295 21.18 2.14 -1.52
CA MET A 295 21.11 0.74 -1.93
C MET A 295 22.12 0.39 -3.02
N ARG A 296 22.40 1.30 -3.97
CA ARG A 296 23.44 1.08 -4.99
C ARG A 296 24.86 1.15 -4.44
N THR A 297 25.11 1.97 -3.42
CA THR A 297 26.46 2.27 -2.94
C THR A 297 26.92 1.34 -1.82
N ILE A 298 26.04 1.03 -0.86
CA ILE A 298 26.39 0.33 0.38
C ILE A 298 25.76 -1.08 0.45
N GLY A 299 24.84 -1.40 -0.47
CA GLY A 299 24.15 -2.68 -0.57
C GLY A 299 22.96 -2.80 0.39
N ASN A 300 22.11 -3.81 0.15
CA ASN A 300 20.82 -3.98 0.85
C ASN A 300 20.99 -4.13 2.38
N LYS A 301 21.93 -4.97 2.83
CA LYS A 301 22.13 -5.25 4.28
C LYS A 301 22.56 -4.01 5.07
N ASN A 302 23.53 -3.26 4.55
CA ASN A 302 24.07 -2.09 5.24
C ASN A 302 23.09 -0.91 5.19
N THR A 303 22.29 -0.81 4.12
CA THR A 303 21.19 0.17 4.02
C THR A 303 20.17 -0.05 5.15
N VAL A 304 19.79 -1.31 5.40
CA VAL A 304 18.88 -1.64 6.52
C VAL A 304 19.49 -1.28 7.88
N LEU A 305 20.77 -1.60 8.09
CA LEU A 305 21.48 -1.26 9.34
C LEU A 305 21.56 0.26 9.56
N LEU A 306 21.86 1.04 8.52
CA LEU A 306 21.85 2.50 8.58
C LEU A 306 20.45 3.05 8.88
N GLY A 307 19.41 2.49 8.27
CA GLY A 307 18.01 2.87 8.53
C GLY A 307 17.62 2.63 9.99
N LEU A 308 17.96 1.47 10.56
CA LEU A 308 17.73 1.17 11.96
C LEU A 308 18.52 2.11 12.89
N GLY A 309 19.75 2.47 12.52
CA GLY A 309 20.55 3.46 13.24
C GLY A 309 19.90 4.85 13.27
N PHE A 310 19.41 5.33 12.12
CA PHE A 310 18.68 6.60 12.05
C PHE A 310 17.36 6.55 12.82
N GLN A 311 16.65 5.42 12.78
CA GLN A 311 15.43 5.25 13.54
C GLN A 311 15.68 5.31 15.06
N LEU A 312 16.73 4.66 15.55
CA LEU A 312 17.13 4.74 16.96
C LEU A 312 17.47 6.17 17.35
N PHE A 313 18.21 6.90 16.51
CA PHE A 313 18.54 8.29 16.75
C PHE A 313 17.29 9.18 16.78
N GLN A 314 16.36 8.99 15.84
CA GLN A 314 15.09 9.71 15.78
C GLN A 314 14.26 9.48 17.05
N LEU A 315 14.10 8.22 17.47
CA LEU A 315 13.30 7.87 18.66
C LEU A 315 13.97 8.39 19.95
N ALA A 316 15.29 8.32 20.04
CA ALA A 316 16.03 8.91 21.15
C ALA A 316 15.85 10.44 21.19
N TRP A 317 15.88 11.10 20.03
CA TRP A 317 15.65 12.53 19.94
C TRP A 317 14.24 12.92 20.40
N TYR A 318 13.20 12.19 19.98
CA TYR A 318 11.84 12.42 20.48
C TYR A 318 11.66 12.09 21.97
N GLY A 319 12.44 11.12 22.49
CA GLY A 319 12.39 10.74 23.90
C GLY A 319 13.07 11.73 24.84
N PHE A 320 14.17 12.36 24.40
CA PHE A 320 14.97 13.28 25.22
C PHE A 320 14.78 14.76 24.89
N GLY A 321 14.29 15.07 23.68
CA GLY A 321 13.99 16.44 23.28
C GLY A 321 12.71 16.93 23.96
N SER A 322 12.82 18.00 24.72
CA SER A 322 11.68 18.67 25.35
C SER A 322 11.57 20.15 24.98
N GLU A 323 12.49 20.67 24.18
CA GLU A 323 12.48 22.07 23.75
C GLU A 323 11.99 22.24 22.30
N PRO A 324 11.20 23.27 22.02
CA PRO A 324 11.01 23.75 20.65
C PRO A 324 12.34 24.26 20.08
N TRP A 325 12.46 24.19 18.76
CA TRP A 325 13.51 24.79 17.91
C TRP A 325 14.20 26.04 18.46
#